data_AF-S2D9W2-F1
#
_entry.id   AF-S2D9W2-F1
#
_cell.length_a   1.000
_cell.length_b   1.000
_cell.length_c   1.000
_cell.angle_alpha   90.00
_cell.angle_beta   90.00
_cell.angle_gamma   90.00
#
_symmetry.space_group_name_H-M   'P 1'
#
loop_
_entity.id
_entity.type
_entity.pdbx_description
1 polymer ?
#
loop_
_entity_poly.entity_id
_entity_poly.type
_entity_poly.pdbx_seq_one_letter_code
_entity_poly.pdbx_strand_id
1 'polypeptide(L)'
;MKWDYTCKYCGIDTKKGKDNFYGVTEELWNQYGVGEGMLCLGCFKKRLGREFTKEDFVPCVLNYFVNPIVKDIINPTEEERKSLWKKNN
;
A
#
# COMPACT_ATOMS: atom_id res chain seq x y z
N MET A 1 -7.33 -19.54 -7.57
CA MET A 1 -6.02 -18.87 -7.45
C MET A 1 -5.85 -18.39 -6.01
N LYS A 2 -4.91 -18.97 -5.26
CA LYS A 2 -4.60 -18.54 -3.89
C LYS A 2 -3.56 -17.42 -3.98
N TRP A 3 -3.92 -16.21 -3.57
CA TRP A 3 -2.99 -15.08 -3.53
C TRP A 3 -1.91 -15.34 -2.47
N ASP A 4 -0.65 -15.10 -2.83
CA ASP A 4 0.48 -15.17 -1.91
C ASP A 4 0.69 -13.82 -1.24
N TYR A 5 0.30 -13.73 0.04
CA TYR A 5 0.46 -12.55 0.88
C TYR A 5 1.79 -12.55 1.64
N THR A 6 2.71 -13.45 1.32
CA THR A 6 4.01 -13.51 1.98
C THR A 6 4.92 -12.44 1.41
N CYS A 7 5.52 -11.62 2.27
CA CYS A 7 6.58 -10.70 1.87
C CYS A 7 7.74 -11.50 1.30
N LYS A 8 8.08 -11.28 0.03
CA LYS A 8 9.13 -12.03 -0.68
C LYS A 8 10.55 -11.83 -0.13
N TYR A 9 10.75 -10.86 0.76
CA TYR A 9 12.06 -10.53 1.34
C TYR A 9 12.23 -11.02 2.76
N CYS A 10 11.26 -10.76 3.64
CA CYS A 10 11.38 -11.11 5.07
C CYS A 10 10.41 -12.20 5.54
N GLY A 11 9.55 -12.71 4.65
CA GLY A 11 8.67 -13.85 4.96
C GLY A 11 7.45 -13.53 5.82
N ILE A 12 7.23 -12.27 6.22
CA ILE A 12 6.03 -11.92 7.01
C ILE A 12 4.76 -12.02 6.16
N ASP A 13 3.65 -12.40 6.77
CA ASP A 13 2.32 -12.30 6.15
C ASP A 13 1.87 -10.84 6.11
N THR A 14 1.78 -10.27 4.92
CA THR A 14 1.41 -8.86 4.72
C THR A 14 -0.07 -8.59 4.96
N LYS A 15 -0.92 -9.62 5.02
CA LYS A 15 -2.35 -9.47 5.30
C LYS A 15 -2.64 -9.50 6.80
N LYS A 16 -1.77 -10.14 7.59
CA LYS A 16 -1.88 -10.16 9.05
C LYS A 16 -1.75 -8.75 9.60
N GLY A 17 -2.72 -8.29 10.40
CA GLY A 17 -2.69 -6.95 11.01
C GLY A 17 -3.07 -5.78 10.09
N LYS A 18 -3.15 -5.99 8.76
CA LYS A 18 -3.53 -5.01 7.72
C LYS A 18 -2.59 -3.80 7.56
N ASP A 19 -1.53 -3.72 8.34
CA ASP A 19 -0.52 -2.66 8.31
C ASP A 19 0.43 -2.79 7.10
N ASN A 20 0.56 -3.99 6.54
CA ASN A 20 1.45 -4.30 5.42
C ASN A 20 0.71 -4.63 4.12
N PHE A 21 -0.63 -4.49 4.10
CA PHE A 21 -1.43 -4.61 2.88
C PHE A 21 -1.76 -3.22 2.37
N TYR A 22 -1.20 -2.83 1.22
CA TYR A 22 -1.28 -1.49 0.65
C TYR A 22 -1.18 -1.55 -0.87
N GLY A 23 -1.52 -0.44 -1.53
CA GLY A 23 -1.28 -0.26 -2.96
C GLY A 23 -0.38 0.95 -3.23
N VAL A 24 0.67 0.79 -4.02
CA VAL A 24 1.46 1.89 -4.56
C VAL A 24 1.11 2.14 -6.02
N THR A 25 1.59 3.24 -6.59
CA THR A 25 1.47 3.48 -8.03
C THR A 25 2.11 2.35 -8.84
N GLU A 26 1.58 2.11 -10.05
CA GLU A 26 2.10 1.06 -10.95
C GLU A 26 3.56 1.32 -11.32
N GLU A 27 3.93 2.59 -11.55
CA GLU A 27 5.31 3.01 -11.81
C GLU A 27 6.27 2.57 -10.70
N LEU A 28 5.93 2.86 -9.44
CA LEU A 28 6.75 2.46 -8.30
C LEU A 28 6.79 0.95 -8.13
N TRP A 29 5.67 0.24 -8.34
CA TRP A 29 5.66 -1.22 -8.26
C TRP A 29 6.54 -1.84 -9.34
N ASN A 30 6.51 -1.32 -10.56
CA ASN A 30 7.33 -1.82 -11.66
C ASN A 30 8.82 -1.59 -11.42
N GLN A 31 9.19 -0.45 -10.80
CA GLN A 31 10.59 -0.12 -10.54
C GLN A 31 11.15 -0.79 -9.29
N TYR A 32 10.38 -0.84 -8.20
CA TYR A 32 10.86 -1.24 -6.88
C TYR A 32 10.17 -2.49 -6.31
N GLY A 33 9.14 -3.01 -6.97
CA GLY A 33 8.42 -4.21 -6.57
C GLY A 33 9.19 -5.50 -6.84
N VAL A 34 8.44 -6.61 -6.82
CA VAL A 34 8.96 -7.98 -7.02
C VAL A 34 8.26 -8.72 -8.17
N GLY A 35 7.52 -7.99 -9.00
CA GLY A 35 6.63 -8.59 -10.00
C GLY A 35 5.44 -9.25 -9.33
N GLU A 36 5.49 -10.57 -9.16
CA GLU A 36 4.43 -11.38 -8.54
C GLU A 36 4.60 -11.54 -7.01
N GLY A 37 3.52 -11.32 -6.28
CA GLY A 37 3.47 -11.43 -4.82
C GLY A 37 3.53 -10.07 -4.13
N MET A 38 4.05 -10.03 -2.90
CA MET A 38 3.99 -8.86 -2.03
C MET A 38 5.35 -8.50 -1.42
N LEU A 39 5.50 -7.23 -1.09
CA LEU A 39 6.50 -6.73 -0.15
C LEU A 39 5.80 -6.05 1.01
N CYS A 40 6.26 -6.26 2.23
CA CYS A 40 5.84 -5.45 3.36
C CYS A 40 6.31 -3.99 3.19
N LEU A 41 5.67 -3.03 3.86
CA LEU A 41 6.02 -1.60 3.74
C LEU A 41 7.50 -1.35 4.01
N GLY A 42 8.05 -2.01 5.03
CA GLY A 42 9.46 -1.88 5.39
C GLY A 42 10.43 -2.38 4.32
N CYS A 43 10.12 -3.51 3.66
CA CYS A 43 10.97 -4.04 2.58
C CYS A 43 10.85 -3.20 1.30
N PHE A 44 9.64 -2.73 0.98
CA PHE A 44 9.44 -1.85 -0.15
C PHE A 44 10.16 -0.51 0.04
N LYS A 45 10.03 0.10 1.22
CA LYS A 45 10.75 1.33 1.61
C LYS A 45 12.27 1.21 1.47
N LYS A 46 12.85 0.07 1.90
CA LYS A 46 14.28 -0.21 1.73
C LYS A 46 14.70 -0.25 0.27
N ARG A 47 13.86 -0.81 -0.62
CA ARG A 47 14.12 -0.85 -2.07
C ARG A 47 13.93 0.51 -2.73
N LEU A 48 12.93 1.27 -2.28
CA LEU A 48 12.67 2.65 -2.71
C LEU A 48 13.81 3.60 -2.33
N GLY A 49 14.50 3.36 -1.21
CA GLY A 49 15.67 4.12 -0.78
C GLY A 49 15.36 5.48 -0.15
N ARG A 50 14.09 5.79 0.13
CA ARG A 50 13.64 7.02 0.81
C ARG A 50 12.41 6.77 1.67
N GLU A 51 12.02 7.78 2.45
CA GLU A 51 10.70 7.82 3.10
C GLU A 51 9.58 7.89 2.06
N PHE A 52 8.41 7.35 2.45
CA PHE A 52 7.21 7.43 1.62
C PHE A 52 6.62 8.85 1.63
N THR A 53 6.03 9.24 0.51
CA THR A 53 5.17 10.43 0.40
C THR A 53 3.75 10.01 0.03
N LYS A 54 2.81 10.95 0.13
CA LYS A 54 1.40 10.72 -0.22
C LYS A 54 1.24 10.21 -1.65
N GLU A 55 2.04 10.74 -2.58
CA GLU A 55 1.98 10.48 -4.03
C GLU A 55 2.40 9.05 -4.40
N ASP A 56 3.08 8.34 -3.49
CA ASP A 56 3.48 6.95 -3.72
C ASP A 56 2.30 5.98 -3.71
N PHE A 57 1.19 6.37 -3.10
CA PHE A 57 0.05 5.50 -2.84
C PHE A 57 -1.12 5.81 -3.76
N VAL A 58 -1.77 4.75 -4.25
CA VAL A 58 -2.99 4.92 -5.05
C VAL A 58 -4.17 5.35 -4.17
N PRO A 59 -5.03 6.27 -4.65
CA PRO A 59 -6.28 6.61 -3.96
C PRO A 59 -7.26 5.43 -3.99
N CYS A 60 -7.28 4.62 -2.93
CA CYS A 60 -8.15 3.47 -2.82
C CYS A 60 -8.60 3.21 -1.38
N VAL A 61 -9.66 2.40 -1.20
CA VAL A 61 -10.24 2.09 0.11
C VAL A 61 -9.21 1.50 1.06
N LEU A 62 -8.34 0.62 0.55
CA LEU A 62 -7.29 -0.04 1.33
C LEU A 62 -6.38 1.00 2.01
N ASN A 63 -5.86 1.93 1.22
CA ASN A 63 -4.91 2.94 1.70
C ASN A 63 -5.58 4.03 2.56
N TYR A 64 -6.81 4.42 2.24
CA TYR A 64 -7.47 5.56 2.88
C TYR A 64 -8.25 5.20 4.15
N PHE A 65 -8.66 3.93 4.31
CA PHE A 65 -9.56 3.53 5.40
C PHE A 65 -9.12 2.28 6.16
N VAL A 66 -8.26 1.44 5.58
CA VAL A 66 -7.98 0.10 6.15
C VAL A 66 -6.57 -0.02 6.71
N ASN A 67 -5.56 0.46 5.99
CA ASN A 67 -4.17 0.42 6.45
C ASN A 67 -3.86 1.69 7.28
N PRO A 68 -3.66 1.58 8.61
CA PRO A 68 -3.46 2.76 9.46
C PRO A 68 -2.16 3.51 9.15
N ILE A 69 -1.08 2.79 8.83
CA ILE A 69 0.23 3.41 8.55
C ILE A 69 0.16 4.23 7.26
N VAL A 70 -0.37 3.63 6.19
CA VAL A 70 -0.49 4.31 4.90
C VAL A 70 -1.47 5.48 4.99
N LYS A 71 -2.57 5.31 5.73
CA LYS A 71 -3.52 6.39 5.99
C LYS A 71 -2.84 7.59 6.66
N ASP A 72 -2.00 7.35 7.66
CA ASP A 72 -1.29 8.42 8.37
C ASP A 72 -0.27 9.14 7.47
N ILE A 73 0.39 8.42 6.56
CA ILE A 73 1.29 9.02 5.55
C ILE A 73 0.52 9.86 4.54
N ILE A 74 -0.60 9.36 4.02
CA ILE A 74 -1.43 10.05 3.03
C ILE A 74 -2.11 11.28 3.66
N ASN A 75 -2.56 11.15 4.91
CA ASN A 75 -3.38 12.12 5.61
C ASN A 75 -4.51 12.69 4.72
N PRO A 76 -5.45 11.86 4.28
CA PRO A 76 -6.39 12.23 3.24
C PRO A 76 -7.39 13.28 3.70
N THR A 77 -7.73 14.23 2.83
CA THR A 77 -8.77 15.22 3.14
C THR A 77 -10.16 14.59 3.14
N GLU A 78 -11.11 15.25 3.79
CA GLU A 78 -12.50 14.78 3.81
C GLU A 78 -13.11 14.76 2.40
N GLU A 79 -12.71 15.66 1.51
CA GLU A 79 -13.11 15.64 0.09
C GLU A 79 -12.60 14.40 -0.63
N GLU A 80 -11.32 14.04 -0.43
CA GLU A 80 -10.73 12.84 -1.04
C GLU A 80 -11.40 11.57 -0.51
N ARG A 81 -11.68 11.50 0.80
CA ARG A 81 -12.41 10.38 1.42
C ARG A 81 -13.82 10.25 0.86
N LYS A 82 -14.57 11.37 0.76
CA LYS A 82 -15.93 11.39 0.17
C LYS A 82 -15.93 10.99 -1.29
N SER A 83 -14.93 11.42 -2.06
CA SER A 83 -14.79 11.06 -3.48
C SER A 83 -14.63 9.54 -3.66
N LEU A 84 -13.81 8.89 -2.82
CA LEU A 84 -13.65 7.43 -2.85
C LEU A 84 -14.91 6.70 -2.41
N TRP A 85 -15.62 7.19 -1.39
CA TRP A 85 -16.89 6.56 -0.95
C TRP A 85 -17.97 6.63 -2.03
N LYS A 86 -18.09 7.77 -2.74
CA LYS A 86 -19.03 7.95 -3.85
C LYS A 86 -18.72 7.07 -5.07
N LYS A 87 -17.46 6.67 -5.28
CA LYS A 87 -17.10 5.77 -6.37
C LYS A 87 -17.45 4.30 -6.11
N ASN A 88 -17.74 3.94 -4.87
CA ASN A 88 -17.98 2.55 -4.45
C ASN A 88 -19.46 2.26 -4.10
N ASN A 89 -20.35 3.25 -4.22
CA ASN A 89 -21.81 3.15 -4.08
C ASN A 89 -22.49 3.62 -5.36
#